data_AF-A0AA35SG54-F1
#
_entry.id   AF-A0AA35SG54-F1
#
_cell.length_a   1.000
_cell.length_b   1.000
_cell.length_c   1.000
_cell.angle_alpha   90.00
_cell.angle_beta   90.00
_cell.angle_gamma   90.00
#
_symmetry.space_group_name_H-M   'P 1'
#
loop_
_entity.id
_entity.type
_entity.pdbx_description
1 polymer ?
#
loop_
_entity_poly.entity_id
_entity_poly.type
_entity_poly.pdbx_seq_one_letter_code
_entity_poly.pdbx_strand_id
1 'polypeptide(L)'
;NFDNDCDYLWLKSSTPESIYHHGRVGINTDKPEEALSVNGNIRVTGCIEHPSDMRIKTDILPVDSSRQLERVCQMRLYQYRYKDGVMRGANPSNESRHQVGVLAQELRDILPDAVHET
;
A
#
# COMPACT_ATOMS: atom_id res chain seq x y z
N ASN A 1 24.34 -20.01 28.35
CA ASN A 1 23.56 -18.83 27.96
C ASN A 1 22.22 -19.35 27.49
N PHE A 2 21.16 -19.06 28.23
CA PHE A 2 19.81 -19.35 27.78
C PHE A 2 19.54 -18.37 26.63
N ASP A 3 19.49 -18.89 25.41
CA ASP A 3 18.95 -18.14 24.28
C ASP A 3 17.51 -17.77 24.65
N ASN A 4 17.25 -16.46 24.73
CA ASN A 4 15.90 -15.92 24.86
C ASN A 4 15.17 -16.15 23.52
N ASP A 5 14.79 -17.40 23.25
CA ASP A 5 13.86 -17.79 22.18
C ASP A 5 12.42 -17.46 22.60
N CYS A 6 12.20 -16.26 23.14
CA CYS A 6 10.90 -15.81 23.58
C CYS A 6 10.57 -14.46 22.91
N ASP A 7 9.38 -14.43 22.32
CA ASP A 7 8.52 -13.23 22.17
C ASP A 7 8.36 -12.57 20.79
N TYR A 8 8.27 -13.37 19.71
CA TYR A 8 7.52 -12.98 18.49
C TYR A 8 6.14 -13.65 18.44
N LEU A 9 5.44 -13.67 19.57
CA LEU A 9 4.11 -14.27 19.70
C LEU A 9 3.02 -13.21 19.62
N TRP A 10 1.86 -13.54 19.07
CA TRP A 10 0.66 -12.71 19.21
C TRP A 10 0.22 -12.69 20.68
N LEU A 11 0.17 -11.52 21.28
CA LEU A 11 -0.17 -11.31 22.69
C LEU A 11 -1.59 -10.76 22.82
N LYS A 12 -2.29 -11.11 23.89
CA LYS A 12 -3.55 -10.46 24.26
C LYS A 12 -3.25 -9.04 24.75
N SER A 13 -4.03 -8.06 24.30
CA SER A 13 -3.92 -6.69 24.80
C SER A 13 -4.85 -6.44 26.00
N SER A 14 -4.71 -5.29 26.65
CA SER A 14 -5.60 -4.85 27.73
C SER A 14 -7.01 -4.49 27.25
N THR A 15 -7.20 -4.26 25.94
CA THR A 15 -8.55 -4.03 25.38
C THR A 15 -9.25 -5.38 25.12
N PRO A 16 -10.54 -5.52 25.45
CA PRO A 16 -11.29 -6.76 25.23
C PRO A 16 -11.20 -7.24 23.77
N GLU A 17 -11.10 -8.55 23.58
CA GLU A 17 -11.07 -9.22 22.26
C GLU A 17 -9.95 -8.77 21.31
N SER A 18 -8.88 -8.18 21.84
CA SER A 18 -7.75 -7.72 21.03
C SER A 18 -6.51 -8.59 21.19
N ILE A 19 -5.80 -8.74 20.07
CA ILE A 19 -4.46 -9.33 20.01
C ILE A 19 -3.54 -8.36 19.29
N TYR A 20 -2.26 -8.34 19.66
CA TYR A 20 -1.25 -7.51 19.03
C TYR A 20 0.07 -8.27 18.87
N HIS A 21 0.92 -7.76 17.98
CA HIS A 21 2.27 -8.25 17.76
C HIS A 21 3.22 -7.05 17.72
N HIS A 22 4.38 -7.15 18.37
CA HIS A 22 5.43 -6.12 18.33
C HIS A 22 6.40 -6.41 17.18
N GLY A 23 6.66 -5.42 16.33
CA GLY A 23 7.55 -5.55 15.17
C GLY A 23 6.79 -5.67 13.84
N ARG A 24 7.50 -6.06 12.78
CA ARG A 24 6.95 -6.16 11.42
C ARG A 24 6.24 -7.49 11.20
N VAL A 25 5.10 -7.45 10.50
CA VAL A 25 4.33 -8.64 10.14
C VAL A 25 4.39 -8.86 8.62
N GLY A 26 4.93 -10.00 8.20
CA GLY A 26 4.90 -10.46 6.82
C GLY A 26 3.77 -11.45 6.59
N ILE A 27 2.92 -11.20 5.59
CA ILE A 27 1.93 -12.17 5.09
C ILE A 27 2.42 -12.68 3.73
N ASN A 28 2.70 -13.98 3.63
CA ASN A 28 3.33 -14.62 2.45
C ASN A 28 4.69 -14.04 2.04
N THR A 29 5.41 -13.41 2.97
CA THR A 29 6.78 -12.93 2.79
C THR A 29 7.55 -13.10 4.11
N ASP A 30 8.81 -13.51 4.02
CA ASP A 30 9.75 -13.59 5.14
C ASP A 30 10.58 -12.31 5.32
N LYS A 31 10.40 -11.32 4.44
CA LYS A 31 11.12 -10.05 4.42
C LYS A 31 10.15 -8.87 4.37
N PRO A 32 9.47 -8.52 5.48
CA PRO A 32 8.60 -7.36 5.52
C PRO A 32 9.43 -6.06 5.52
N GLU A 33 9.16 -5.19 4.55
CA GLU A 33 9.81 -3.88 4.40
C GLU A 33 9.19 -2.83 5.33
N GLU A 34 7.91 -2.98 5.62
CA GLU A 34 7.10 -2.09 6.46
C GLU A 34 6.49 -2.83 7.66
N ALA A 35 5.77 -2.11 8.53
CA ALA A 35 5.12 -2.69 9.71
C ALA A 35 4.16 -3.85 9.36
N LEU A 36 3.50 -3.77 8.20
CA LEU A 36 2.73 -4.86 7.60
C LEU A 36 3.06 -4.94 6.11
N SER A 37 3.64 -6.06 5.66
CA SER A 37 3.89 -6.34 4.25
C SER A 37 3.11 -7.58 3.82
N VAL A 38 2.27 -7.44 2.81
CA VAL A 38 1.43 -8.53 2.28
C VAL A 38 1.84 -8.83 0.85
N ASN A 39 2.39 -10.03 0.62
CA ASN A 39 2.62 -10.55 -0.71
C ASN A 39 1.36 -11.30 -1.17
N GLY A 40 0.36 -10.53 -1.64
CA GLY A 40 -0.93 -11.04 -2.06
C GLY A 40 -2.05 -10.00 -1.91
N ASN A 41 -3.30 -10.44 -1.98
CA ASN A 41 -4.45 -9.56 -1.88
C ASN A 41 -4.91 -9.36 -0.43
N ILE A 42 -5.30 -8.13 -0.10
CA ILE A 42 -5.99 -7.79 1.14
C ILE A 42 -7.49 -7.59 0.82
N ARG A 43 -8.38 -8.21 1.60
CA ARG A 43 -9.82 -7.98 1.53
C ARG A 43 -10.27 -7.30 2.82
N VAL A 44 -10.77 -6.06 2.70
CA VAL A 44 -11.27 -5.26 3.83
C VAL A 44 -12.74 -4.94 3.58
N THR A 45 -13.60 -5.19 4.57
CA THR A 45 -15.03 -4.80 4.53
C THR A 45 -15.29 -3.45 5.20
N GLY A 46 -14.35 -2.98 6.04
CA GLY A 46 -14.33 -1.65 6.62
C GLY A 46 -13.49 -0.64 5.82
N CYS A 47 -12.90 0.34 6.50
CA CYS A 47 -12.09 1.39 5.89
C CYS A 47 -10.61 1.27 6.26
N ILE A 48 -9.72 1.63 5.33
CA ILE A 48 -8.31 1.91 5.63
C ILE A 48 -8.21 3.42 5.89
N GLU A 49 -8.01 3.78 7.15
CA GLU A 49 -8.02 5.18 7.58
C GLU A 49 -6.65 5.84 7.40
N HIS A 50 -6.65 7.00 6.74
CA HIS A 50 -5.48 7.88 6.62
C HIS A 50 -5.85 9.22 7.23
N PRO A 51 -5.43 9.51 8.48
CA PRO A 51 -5.89 10.71 9.18
C PRO A 51 -5.42 11.97 8.44
N SER A 52 -6.34 12.90 8.23
CA SER A 52 -6.12 14.08 7.37
C SER A 52 -6.25 15.42 8.12
N ASP A 53 -6.07 15.40 9.44
CA ASP A 53 -6.22 16.55 10.34
C ASP A 53 -5.05 17.56 10.18
N MET A 54 -5.35 18.86 10.21
CA MET A 54 -4.35 19.93 10.10
C MET A 54 -3.33 19.88 11.26
N ARG A 55 -3.73 19.43 12.46
CA ARG A 55 -2.87 19.38 13.65
C ARG A 55 -1.76 18.33 13.57
N ILE A 56 -1.89 17.37 12.67
CA ILE A 56 -0.88 16.33 12.42
C ILE A 56 -0.12 16.55 11.11
N LYS A 57 -0.43 17.64 10.40
CA LYS A 57 0.22 18.02 9.13
C LYS A 57 1.11 19.25 9.38
N THR A 58 2.27 19.27 8.73
CA THR A 58 3.21 20.41 8.72
C THR A 58 3.46 20.84 7.27
N ASP A 59 4.10 21.99 7.08
CA ASP A 59 4.52 22.49 5.76
C ASP A 59 3.36 22.60 4.74
N ILE A 60 2.20 23.04 5.23
CA ILE A 60 0.98 23.17 4.44
C ILE A 60 1.07 24.43 3.59
N LEU A 61 1.40 24.26 2.30
CA LEU A 61 1.47 25.32 1.32
C LEU A 61 0.36 25.15 0.27
N PRO A 62 -0.34 26.23 -0.12
CA PRO A 62 -1.27 26.15 -1.23
C PRO A 62 -0.52 25.84 -2.53
N VAL A 63 -1.14 25.01 -3.38
CA VAL A 63 -0.63 24.70 -4.72
C VAL A 63 -1.52 25.34 -5.78
N ASP A 64 -0.95 25.67 -6.93
CA ASP A 64 -1.69 26.22 -8.08
C ASP A 64 -2.59 25.14 -8.69
N SER A 65 -3.90 25.25 -8.45
CA SER A 65 -4.91 24.31 -8.94
C SER A 65 -4.98 24.23 -10.47
N SER A 66 -4.74 25.32 -11.19
CA SER A 66 -4.77 25.31 -12.66
C SER A 66 -3.62 24.48 -13.20
N ARG A 67 -2.42 24.66 -12.66
CA ARG A 67 -1.25 23.85 -13.01
C ARG A 67 -1.42 22.37 -12.63
N GLN A 68 -2.06 22.07 -11.49
CA GLN A 68 -2.35 20.68 -11.13
C GLN A 68 -3.37 20.05 -12.07
N LEU A 69 -4.41 20.79 -12.48
CA LEU A 69 -5.39 20.30 -13.44
C LEU A 69 -4.76 20.02 -14.81
N GLU A 70 -3.89 20.91 -15.30
CA GLU A 70 -3.15 20.69 -16.56
C GLU A 70 -2.36 19.37 -16.53
N ARG A 71 -1.68 19.08 -15.41
CA ARG A 71 -0.98 17.81 -15.21
C ARG A 71 -1.94 16.62 -15.23
N VAL A 72 -3.06 16.69 -14.51
CA VAL A 72 -4.07 15.62 -14.53
C VAL A 72 -4.62 15.38 -15.94
N CYS A 73 -4.83 16.43 -16.73
CA CYS A 73 -5.29 16.31 -18.11
C CYS A 73 -4.27 15.66 -19.06
N GLN A 74 -2.98 15.64 -18.71
CA GLN A 74 -1.94 14.95 -19.47
C GLN A 74 -1.84 13.45 -19.16
N MET A 75 -2.51 12.98 -18.11
CA MET A 75 -2.45 11.57 -17.71
C MET A 75 -3.04 10.65 -18.77
N ARG A 76 -2.33 9.56 -19.06
CA ARG A 76 -2.78 8.52 -19.99
C ARG A 76 -3.31 7.32 -19.21
N LEU A 77 -4.51 6.90 -19.56
CA LEU A 77 -5.12 5.69 -19.02
C LEU A 77 -4.96 4.53 -19.99
N TYR A 78 -4.68 3.36 -19.44
CA TYR A 78 -4.46 2.13 -20.16
C TYR A 78 -5.40 1.06 -19.66
N GLN A 79 -5.85 0.22 -20.58
CA GLN A 79 -6.38 -1.08 -20.25
C GLN A 79 -5.25 -2.10 -20.32
N TYR A 80 -4.97 -2.80 -19.23
CA TYR A 80 -3.86 -3.74 -19.14
C TYR A 80 -4.25 -5.01 -18.39
N ARG A 81 -3.41 -6.03 -18.50
CA ARG A 81 -3.47 -7.26 -17.70
C ARG A 81 -2.08 -7.53 -17.16
N TYR A 82 -2.00 -8.05 -15.94
CA TYR A 82 -0.72 -8.46 -15.37
C TYR A 82 -0.15 -9.66 -16.11
N LYS A 83 1.17 -9.75 -16.19
CA LYS A 83 1.84 -10.95 -16.71
C LYS A 83 1.54 -12.14 -15.79
N ASP A 84 1.47 -13.32 -16.37
CA ASP A 84 1.18 -14.55 -15.64
C ASP A 84 2.19 -14.76 -14.49
N GLY A 85 1.68 -15.12 -13.31
CA GLY A 85 2.50 -15.37 -12.14
C GLY A 85 3.01 -14.13 -11.39
N VAL A 86 2.67 -12.90 -11.81
CA VAL A 86 2.90 -11.69 -11.01
C VAL A 86 1.93 -11.61 -9.84
N MET A 87 0.69 -12.07 -10.06
CA MET A 87 -0.39 -12.02 -9.07
C MET A 87 -0.54 -13.36 -8.33
N ARG A 88 0.57 -14.04 -8.02
CA ARG A 88 0.52 -15.34 -7.30
C ARG A 88 -0.18 -15.18 -5.95
N GLY A 89 -1.22 -15.98 -5.73
CA GLY A 89 -2.06 -15.89 -4.53
C GLY A 89 -3.26 -14.95 -4.69
N ALA A 90 -3.44 -14.33 -5.85
CA ALA A 90 -4.69 -13.67 -6.20
C ALA A 90 -5.78 -14.67 -6.57
N ASN A 91 -7.03 -14.23 -6.53
CA ASN A 91 -8.14 -15.01 -7.06
C ASN A 91 -7.88 -15.25 -8.57
N PRO A 92 -7.97 -16.49 -9.10
CA PRO A 92 -7.72 -16.80 -10.51
C PRO A 92 -8.57 -15.95 -11.47
N SER A 93 -9.78 -15.58 -11.06
CA SER A 93 -10.66 -14.69 -11.83
C SER A 93 -10.13 -13.25 -11.94
N ASN A 94 -9.22 -12.82 -11.07
CA ASN A 94 -8.60 -11.50 -11.12
C ASN A 94 -7.29 -11.49 -11.94
N GLU A 95 -6.64 -12.64 -12.13
CA GLU A 95 -5.40 -12.73 -12.92
C GLU A 95 -5.64 -12.46 -14.42
N SER A 96 -6.78 -12.91 -14.95
CA SER A 96 -7.12 -12.76 -16.37
C SER A 96 -7.94 -11.51 -16.70
N ARG A 97 -8.29 -10.69 -15.71
CA ARG A 97 -9.14 -9.51 -15.93
C ARG A 97 -8.32 -8.31 -16.39
N HIS A 98 -8.85 -7.64 -17.40
CA HIS A 98 -8.37 -6.33 -17.79
C HIS A 98 -8.69 -5.31 -16.69
N GLN A 99 -7.69 -4.52 -16.33
CA GLN A 99 -7.78 -3.42 -15.39
C GLN A 99 -7.54 -2.11 -16.13
N VAL A 100 -8.12 -1.03 -15.63
CA VAL A 100 -7.87 0.33 -16.14
C VAL A 100 -7.00 1.06 -15.12
N GLY A 101 -5.92 1.67 -15.57
CA GLY A 101 -5.04 2.44 -14.71
C GLY A 101 -3.97 3.20 -15.49
N VAL A 102 -2.95 3.65 -14.76
CA VAL A 102 -1.82 4.42 -15.28
C VAL A 102 -0.54 3.56 -15.27
N LEU A 103 0.48 3.98 -16.03
CA LEU A 103 1.83 3.42 -15.94
C LEU A 103 2.69 4.34 -15.07
N ALA A 104 3.36 3.80 -14.07
CA ALA A 104 4.13 4.60 -13.10
C ALA A 104 5.26 5.41 -13.77
N GLN A 105 5.90 4.86 -14.80
CA GLN A 105 6.98 5.53 -15.53
C GLN A 105 6.49 6.80 -16.23
N GLU A 106 5.33 6.74 -16.90
CA GLU A 106 4.74 7.91 -17.56
C GLU A 106 4.14 8.90 -16.54
N LEU A 107 3.58 8.38 -15.44
CA LEU A 107 3.05 9.24 -14.37
C LEU A 107 4.16 10.09 -13.73
N ARG A 108 5.39 9.56 -13.62
CA ARG A 108 6.54 10.27 -13.05
C ARG A 108 6.87 11.57 -13.83
N ASP A 109 6.72 11.56 -15.15
CA ASP A 109 6.99 12.75 -15.97
C ASP A 109 5.95 13.86 -15.75
N ILE A 110 4.74 13.49 -15.31
CA ILE A 110 3.58 14.39 -15.12
C ILE A 110 3.44 14.84 -13.66
N LEU A 111 3.51 13.88 -12.74
CA LEU A 111 3.43 14.03 -11.29
C LEU A 111 4.58 13.24 -10.62
N PRO A 112 5.79 13.80 -10.57
CA PRO A 112 6.96 13.11 -10.03
C PRO A 112 6.77 12.68 -8.57
N ASP A 113 6.11 13.51 -7.76
CA ASP A 113 5.90 13.25 -6.33
C ASP A 113 4.89 12.11 -6.07
N ALA A 114 4.15 11.66 -7.09
CA ALA A 114 3.18 10.57 -6.98
C ALA A 114 3.80 9.18 -7.13
N VAL A 115 5.09 9.07 -7.50
CA VAL A 115 5.76 7.81 -7.79
C VAL A 115 7.01 7.68 -6.93
N HIS A 116 7.03 6.73 -6.02
CA HIS A 116 8.22 6.35 -5.25
C HIS A 116 8.93 5.18 -5.94
N GLU A 117 10.26 5.16 -5.94
CA GLU A 117 11.03 3.99 -6.37
C GLU A 117 10.93 2.93 -5.26
N THR A 118 10.27 1.82 -5.58
CA THR A 118 10.25 0.58 -4.79
C THR A 118 11.20 -0.43 -5.40
#